data_AF-A0A528KKT2-F1
#
_entry.id   AF-A0A528KKT2-F1
#
_cell.length_a   1.000
_cell.length_b   1.000
_cell.length_c   1.000
_cell.angle_alpha   90.00
_cell.angle_beta   90.00
_cell.angle_gamma   90.00
#
_symmetry.space_group_name_H-M   'P 1'
#
loop_
_entity.id
_entity.type
_entity.pdbx_description
1 polymer ?
#
loop_
_entity_poly.entity_id
_entity_poly.type
_entity_poly.pdbx_seq_one_letter_code
_entity_poly.pdbx_strand_id
1 'polypeptide(L)' 'MAAEIPDRIKVLWFLPTHGDSRYLGTSEGGRAVDLSYLTQVAQAADTLGYYGVLLPTGRSCEDSWVIASALAPLTERLRF' A
#
# COMPACT_ATOMS: atom_id res chain seq x y z
N MET A 1 1.47 -25.68 -23.59
CA MET A 1 0.64 -24.46 -23.65
C MET A 1 1.52 -23.32 -23.15
N ALA A 2 1.98 -22.44 -24.03
CA ALA A 2 2.78 -21.28 -23.60
C ALA A 2 1.83 -20.25 -22.98
N ALA A 3 2.14 -19.73 -21.80
CA ALA A 3 1.36 -18.67 -21.19
C ALA A 3 1.50 -17.40 -22.04
N GLU A 4 0.38 -16.77 -22.39
CA GLU A 4 0.35 -15.43 -23.00
C GLU A 4 0.95 -14.44 -22.00
N ILE A 5 2.05 -13.79 -22.39
CA ILE A 5 2.65 -12.72 -21.58
C ILE A 5 1.88 -11.43 -21.88
N PRO A 6 1.26 -10.79 -20.89
CA PRO A 6 0.48 -9.59 -21.12
C PRO A 6 1.39 -8.42 -21.57
N ASP A 7 0.90 -7.62 -22.51
CA ASP A 7 1.59 -6.43 -23.05
C ASP A 7 1.92 -5.37 -21.99
N ARG A 8 1.27 -5.39 -20.83
CA ARG A 8 1.56 -4.50 -19.69
C ARG A 8 1.54 -5.25 -18.36
N ILE A 9 2.55 -4.95 -17.55
CA ILE A 9 2.64 -5.42 -16.17
C ILE A 9 1.77 -4.53 -15.27
N LYS A 10 0.98 -5.16 -14.41
CA LYS A 10 0.25 -4.48 -13.33
C LYS A 10 1.16 -4.38 -12.13
N VAL A 11 1.75 -3.21 -11.93
CA VAL A 11 2.63 -2.96 -10.79
C VAL A 11 1.77 -2.53 -9.60
N LEU A 12 1.93 -3.21 -8.47
CA LEU A 12 1.31 -2.84 -7.21
C LEU A 12 2.38 -2.35 -6.23
N TRP A 13 1.99 -1.42 -5.36
CA TRP A 13 2.79 -1.04 -4.20
C TRP A 13 2.29 -1.78 -2.95
N PHE A 14 3.13 -1.92 -1.93
CA PHE A 14 2.72 -2.50 -0.65
C PHE A 14 2.44 -1.39 0.36
N LEU A 15 1.25 -1.41 0.96
CA LEU A 15 0.87 -0.38 1.94
C LEU A 15 1.28 -0.83 3.35
N PRO A 16 2.19 -0.11 4.05
CA PRO A 16 2.84 -0.63 5.25
C PRO A 16 1.98 -0.45 6.52
N THR A 17 0.87 -1.18 6.65
CA THR A 17 -0.06 -1.05 7.79
C THR A 17 0.43 -1.69 9.11
N HIS A 18 1.63 -2.29 9.12
CA HIS A 18 2.27 -2.88 10.30
C HIS A 18 3.54 -2.11 10.76
N GLY A 19 3.84 -0.97 10.15
CA GLY A 19 5.08 -0.25 10.40
C GLY A 19 5.88 -0.08 9.12
N ASP A 20 6.59 1.05 9.05
CA ASP A 20 7.52 1.34 7.99
C ASP A 20 8.86 1.78 8.60
N SER A 21 9.98 1.44 7.95
CA SER A 21 11.30 1.69 8.52
C SER A 21 12.37 1.75 7.44
N ARG A 22 13.46 2.46 7.74
CA ARG A 22 14.67 2.44 6.92
C ARG A 22 15.55 1.23 7.17
N TYR A 23 15.50 0.67 8.38
CA TYR A 23 16.38 -0.42 8.83
C TYR A 23 15.54 -1.56 9.39
N LEU A 24 15.84 -2.78 8.95
CA LEU A 24 15.12 -3.98 9.37
C LEU A 24 15.49 -4.40 10.78
N GLY A 25 14.51 -4.88 11.55
CA GLY A 25 14.74 -5.50 12.86
C GLY A 25 15.14 -4.53 13.99
N THR A 26 14.99 -3.22 13.79
CA THR A 26 15.29 -2.18 14.77
C THR A 26 14.22 -1.10 14.78
N SER A 27 14.09 -0.37 15.89
CA SER A 27 13.26 0.84 15.98
C SER A 27 13.95 2.08 15.42
N GLU A 28 15.27 2.02 15.20
CA GLU A 28 16.03 3.11 14.59
C GLU A 28 15.51 3.40 13.18
N GLY A 29 15.14 4.65 12.91
CA GLY A 29 14.59 5.04 11.60
C GLY A 29 13.19 4.46 11.32
N GLY A 30 12.51 3.94 12.34
CA GLY A 30 11.10 3.56 12.26
C GLY A 30 10.20 4.78 12.10
N ARG A 31 9.13 4.62 11.33
CA ARG A 31 8.09 5.62 11.11
C ARG A 31 6.77 5.09 11.68
N ALA A 32 6.14 5.93 12.52
CA ALA A 32 4.81 5.63 13.01
C ALA A 32 3.83 5.55 11.84
N VAL A 33 2.95 4.55 11.89
CA VAL A 33 1.92 4.35 10.88
C VAL A 33 0.62 4.92 11.40
N ASP A 34 0.18 6.00 10.77
CA ASP A 34 -1.12 6.61 10.99
C ASP A 34 -1.83 6.82 9.64
N LEU A 35 -3.10 7.19 9.69
CA LEU A 35 -3.89 7.38 8.48
C LEU A 35 -3.29 8.46 7.57
N SER A 36 -2.74 9.55 8.13
CA SER A 36 -2.15 10.63 7.34
C SER A 36 -0.94 10.16 6.52
N TYR A 37 -0.09 9.33 7.13
CA TYR A 37 1.04 8.72 6.45
C TYR A 37 0.59 7.76 5.35
N LEU A 38 -0.38 6.89 5.66
CA LEU A 38 -0.93 5.96 4.67
C LEU A 38 -1.60 6.68 3.49
N THR A 39 -2.27 7.81 3.73
CA THR A 39 -2.81 8.68 2.66
C THR A 39 -1.72 9.18 1.74
N GLN A 40 -0.57 9.63 2.28
CA GLN A 40 0.55 10.10 1.44
C GLN A 40 1.06 9.00 0.52
N VAL A 41 1.23 7.78 1.04
CA VAL A 41 1.70 6.63 0.24
C VAL A 41 0.67 6.25 -0.83
N ALA A 42 -0.62 6.18 -0.47
CA ALA A 42 -1.68 5.85 -1.40
C ALA A 42 -1.82 6.89 -2.53
N GLN A 43 -1.82 8.18 -2.20
CA GLN A 43 -1.91 9.25 -3.19
C GLN A 43 -0.66 9.31 -4.09
N ALA A 44 0.52 9.03 -3.56
CA ALA A 44 1.73 8.91 -4.37
C ALA A 44 1.62 7.75 -5.36
N ALA A 45 1.19 6.56 -4.91
CA ALA A 45 0.97 5.41 -5.79
C ALA A 45 -0.08 5.70 -6.88
N ASP A 46 -1.18 6.34 -6.51
CA ASP A 46 -2.26 6.71 -7.43
C ASP A 46 -1.79 7.71 -8.50
N THR A 47 -1.04 8.73 -8.08
CA THR A 47 -0.51 9.78 -8.97
C THR A 47 0.55 9.22 -9.92
N LEU A 48 1.39 8.30 -9.46
CA LEU A 48 2.44 7.66 -10.25
C LEU A 48 1.90 6.56 -11.19
N GLY A 49 0.61 6.22 -11.12
CA GLY A 49 -0.03 5.27 -12.03
C GLY A 49 0.19 3.80 -11.65
N TYR A 50 0.41 3.50 -10.37
CA TYR A 50 0.38 2.11 -9.90
C TYR A 50 -1.01 1.52 -10.14
N TYR A 51 -1.07 0.22 -10.44
CA TYR A 51 -2.33 -0.47 -10.67
C TYR A 51 -3.17 -0.56 -9.39
N GLY A 52 -2.50 -0.62 -8.24
CA GLY A 52 -3.14 -0.69 -6.93
C GLY A 52 -2.11 -0.81 -5.81
N VAL A 53 -2.62 -0.97 -4.60
CA VAL A 53 -1.85 -1.29 -3.41
C VAL A 53 -2.30 -2.61 -2.81
N LEU A 54 -1.35 -3.36 -2.27
CA LEU A 54 -1.63 -4.54 -1.46
C LEU A 54 -1.68 -4.12 0.01
N LEU A 55 -2.81 -4.42 0.68
CA LEU A 55 -2.94 -4.27 2.13
C LEU A 55 -2.66 -5.62 2.80
N PRO A 56 -1.71 -5.69 3.75
CA PRO A 56 -1.49 -6.91 4.51
C PRO A 56 -2.62 -7.16 5.51
N THR A 57 -2.73 -8.40 5.98
CA THR A 57 -3.58 -8.79 7.08
C THR A 57 -2.76 -9.53 8.14
N GLY A 58 -3.13 -9.40 9.41
CA GLY A 58 -2.46 -10.05 10.54
C GLY A 58 -2.72 -9.30 11.83
N ARG A 59 -2.50 -9.97 12.98
CA ARG A 59 -2.77 -9.41 14.32
C ARG A 59 -2.08 -8.07 14.58
N SER A 60 -0.95 -7.85 13.92
CA SER A 60 -0.13 -6.67 14.14
C SER A 60 -0.39 -5.55 13.11
N CYS A 61 -1.22 -5.82 12.09
CA CYS A 61 -1.60 -4.85 11.07
C CYS A 61 -2.91 -4.15 11.46
N GLU A 62 -3.09 -2.90 11.03
CA GLU A 62 -4.43 -2.31 10.95
C GLU A 62 -5.32 -3.11 9.98
N ASP A 63 -6.64 -3.16 10.24
CA ASP A 63 -7.58 -3.94 9.43
C ASP A 63 -7.63 -3.44 7.98
N SER A 64 -7.47 -4.36 7.02
CA SER A 64 -7.35 -4.03 5.61
C SER A 64 -8.63 -3.40 5.03
N TRP A 65 -9.81 -3.83 5.49
CA TRP A 65 -11.08 -3.29 4.99
C TRP A 65 -11.31 -1.88 5.52
N VAL A 66 -11.00 -1.64 6.79
CA VAL A 66 -11.09 -0.30 7.40
C VAL A 66 -10.12 0.67 6.72
N ILE A 67 -8.86 0.28 6.52
CA ILE A 67 -7.87 1.13 5.85
C ILE A 67 -8.25 1.40 4.38
N ALA A 68 -8.64 0.37 3.62
CA ALA A 68 -9.09 0.55 2.24
C ALA A 68 -10.29 1.49 2.16
N SER A 69 -11.28 1.34 3.05
CA SER A 69 -12.47 2.19 3.09
C SER A 69 -12.14 3.65 3.43
N ALA A 70 -11.17 3.87 4.32
CA ALA A 70 -10.73 5.22 4.69
C ALA A 70 -9.96 5.93 3.56
N LEU A 71 -9.20 5.18 2.74
CA LEU A 71 -8.38 5.70 1.66
C LEU A 71 -9.11 5.79 0.30
N ALA A 72 -10.13 4.97 0.09
CA ALA A 72 -10.93 4.97 -1.13
C ALA A 72 -11.45 6.38 -1.54
N PRO A 73 -12.01 7.23 -0.65
CA PRO A 73 -12.44 8.57 -1.04
C PRO A 73 -11.30 9.58 -1.21
N LEU A 74 -10.05 9.22 -0.88
CA LEU A 74 -8.87 10.07 -0.92
C LEU A 74 -7.96 9.80 -2.12
N THR A 75 -8.36 8.86 -2.98
CA THR A 75 -7.67 8.43 -4.21
C THR A 75 -8.68 8.36 -5.36
N GLU A 76 -8.20 8.44 -6.60
CA GLU A 76 -9.05 8.53 -7.79
C GLU A 76 -9.08 7.23 -8.60
N ARG A 77 -7.93 6.57 -8.80
CA ARG A 77 -7.79 5.43 -9.72
C ARG A 77 -7.18 4.20 -9.08
N LEU A 78 -6.60 4.35 -7.89
CA LEU A 78 -5.92 3.31 -7.16
C LEU A 78 -6.88 2.19 -6.75
N ARG A 79 -6.43 0.94 -6.93
CA ARG A 79 -7.16 -0.25 -6.45
C ARG A 79 -6.62 -0.67 -5.08
N PHE A 80 -7.52 -1.19 -4.26
CA PHE A 80 -7.25 -1.72 -2.92
C PHE A 80 -7.65 -3.20 -2.86
#